data_AF-A0A0L6J7H4-F1
#
_entry.id   AF-A0A0L6J7H4-F1
#
_cell.length_a   1.000
_cell.length_b   1.000
_cell.length_c   1.000
_cell.angle_alpha   90.00
_cell.angle_beta   90.00
_cell.angle_gamma   90.00
#
_symmetry.space_group_name_H-M   'P 1'
#
loop_
_entity.id
_entity.type
_entity.pdbx_description
1 polymer ?
#
loop_
_entity_poly.entity_id
_entity_poly.type
_entity_poly.pdbx_seq_one_letter_code
_entity_poly.pdbx_strand_id
1 'polypeptide(L)'
;MAARPRFATTAQAMRASAAMRRAVNVAGGAARLAQQLGLHVSTVTGWVFCPTGHVDTVAAVTGVSRNDLRPDLFPRADTAQPMTAEQAVAAHLAAGEYFARFGRCLSLEEAH
;
A
#
# COMPACT_ATOMS: atom_id res chain seq x y z
N MET A 1 -5.76 22.81 4.30
CA MET A 1 -6.55 21.92 3.43
C MET A 1 -5.63 20.80 2.95
N ALA A 2 -5.84 19.56 3.40
CA ALA A 2 -5.07 18.42 2.88
C ALA A 2 -5.39 18.26 1.39
N ALA A 3 -4.35 18.07 0.56
CA ALA A 3 -4.51 17.82 -0.87
C ALA A 3 -5.53 16.69 -1.09
N ARG A 4 -6.51 16.94 -1.98
CA ARG A 4 -7.55 15.97 -2.29
C ARG A 4 -6.89 14.70 -2.84
N PRO A 5 -7.11 13.51 -2.27
CA PRO A 5 -6.46 12.31 -2.76
C PRO A 5 -6.90 12.02 -4.19
N ARG A 6 -5.94 11.72 -5.07
CA ARG A 6 -6.19 11.33 -6.47
C ARG A 6 -6.02 9.82 -6.59
N PHE A 7 -7.10 9.07 -6.44
CA PHE A 7 -7.02 7.62 -6.61
C PHE A 7 -6.97 7.29 -8.11
N ALA A 8 -6.07 6.39 -8.52
CA ALA A 8 -5.98 5.96 -9.91
C ALA A 8 -7.15 5.03 -10.28
N THR A 9 -7.71 4.30 -9.30
CA THR A 9 -8.86 3.41 -9.51
C THR A 9 -9.89 3.51 -8.39
N THR A 10 -11.16 3.19 -8.69
CA THR A 10 -12.24 3.11 -7.70
C THR A 10 -11.95 2.06 -6.61
N ALA A 11 -11.30 0.96 -6.97
CA ALA A 11 -10.87 -0.06 -6.03
C ALA A 11 -9.88 0.47 -4.98
N GLN A 12 -8.95 1.35 -5.39
CA GLN A 12 -8.03 2.01 -4.46
C GLN A 12 -8.77 2.94 -3.49
N ALA A 13 -9.76 3.71 -3.97
CA ALA A 13 -10.57 4.57 -3.12
C ALA A 13 -11.35 3.78 -2.05
N MET A 14 -11.94 2.64 -2.45
CA MET A 14 -12.67 1.75 -1.53
C MET A 14 -11.74 1.10 -0.50
N ARG A 15 -10.52 0.71 -0.90
CA ARG A 15 -9.51 0.18 0.04
C ARG A 15 -9.08 1.23 1.06
N ALA A 16 -8.85 2.47 0.62
CA ALA A 16 -8.44 3.57 1.50
C ALA A 16 -9.49 3.92 2.56
N SER A 17 -10.76 4.02 2.17
CA SER A 17 -11.85 4.29 3.12
C SER A 17 -12.09 3.13 4.09
N ALA A 18 -12.02 1.88 3.59
CA ALA A 18 -12.10 0.69 4.43
C ALA A 18 -10.93 0.60 5.43
N ALA A 19 -9.72 0.92 4.98
CA ALA A 19 -8.53 0.95 5.82
C ALA A 19 -8.62 2.00 6.93
N MET A 20 -9.14 3.20 6.63
CA MET A 20 -9.37 4.23 7.64
C MET A 20 -10.37 3.76 8.71
N ARG A 21 -11.47 3.14 8.30
CA ARG A 21 -12.45 2.56 9.24
C ARG A 21 -11.83 1.44 10.10
N ARG A 22 -11.01 0.57 9.50
CA ARG A 22 -10.27 -0.46 10.23
C ARG A 22 -9.30 0.15 11.23
N ALA A 23 -8.54 1.17 10.84
CA ALA A 23 -7.61 1.88 11.72
C ALA A 23 -8.33 2.46 12.94
N VAL A 24 -9.50 3.07 12.74
CA VAL A 24 -10.35 3.58 13.83
C VAL A 24 -10.83 2.46 14.75
N ASN A 25 -11.26 1.32 14.19
CA ASN A 25 -11.70 0.17 14.99
C ASN A 25 -10.56 -0.44 15.81
N VAL A 26 -9.38 -0.62 15.20
CA VAL A 26 -8.19 -1.17 15.89
C VAL A 26 -7.71 -0.24 17.01
N ALA A 27 -7.79 1.08 16.80
CA ALA A 27 -7.46 2.06 17.83
C ALA A 27 -8.44 2.07 19.02
N GLY A 28 -9.60 1.38 18.92
CA GLY A 28 -10.66 1.41 19.93
C GLY A 28 -11.57 2.64 19.81
N GLY A 29 -11.66 3.23 18.61
CA GLY A 29 -12.57 4.33 18.29
C GLY A 29 -11.85 5.64 17.92
N ALA A 30 -12.62 6.56 17.33
CA ALA A 30 -12.08 7.82 16.80
C ALA A 30 -11.51 8.73 17.92
N ALA A 31 -12.07 8.65 19.13
CA ALA A 31 -11.60 9.42 20.28
C ALA A 31 -10.22 8.98 20.78
N ARG A 32 -9.99 7.66 20.85
CA ARG A 32 -8.68 7.08 21.21
C ARG A 32 -7.64 7.42 20.15
N LEU A 33 -7.99 7.28 18.87
CA LEU A 33 -7.10 7.66 17.77
C LEU A 33 -6.75 9.15 17.83
N ALA A 34 -7.73 10.03 18.03
CA ALA A 34 -7.52 11.47 18.16
C ALA A 34 -6.60 11.83 19.33
N GLN A 35 -6.77 11.18 20.49
CA GLN A 35 -5.90 11.37 21.66
C GLN A 35 -4.44 11.00 21.36
N GLN A 36 -4.21 9.87 20.67
CA GLN A 36 -2.86 9.44 20.32
C GLN A 36 -2.20 10.34 19.27
N LEU A 37 -2.99 10.95 18.39
CA LEU A 37 -2.49 11.92 17.42
C LEU A 37 -2.36 13.34 17.99
N GLY A 38 -2.86 13.60 19.20
CA GLY A 38 -2.94 14.96 19.76
C GLY A 38 -3.90 15.88 19.00
N LEU A 39 -4.90 15.31 18.32
CA LEU A 39 -5.88 16.04 17.51
C LEU A 39 -7.25 16.06 18.19
N HIS A 40 -8.09 16.99 17.75
CA HIS A 40 -9.48 17.01 18.18
C HIS A 40 -10.28 15.88 17.53
N VAL A 41 -11.22 15.28 18.28
CA VAL A 41 -12.03 14.15 17.81
C VAL A 41 -12.82 14.52 16.54
N SER A 42 -13.34 15.75 16.45
CA SER A 42 -14.06 16.21 15.25
C SER A 42 -13.17 16.26 14.00
N THR A 43 -11.87 16.50 14.16
CA THR A 43 -10.91 16.46 13.05
C THR A 43 -10.83 15.04 12.49
N VAL A 44 -10.67 14.04 13.36
CA VAL A 44 -10.57 12.64 12.97
C VAL A 44 -11.89 12.10 12.40
N THR A 45 -13.03 12.47 12.99
CA THR A 45 -14.35 12.07 12.48
C THR A 45 -14.67 12.67 11.11
N GLY A 46 -14.14 13.86 10.81
CA GLY A 46 -14.28 14.49 9.50
C GLY A 46 -13.42 13.85 8.40
N TRP A 47 -12.50 12.94 8.74
CA TRP A 47 -11.62 12.31 7.77
C TRP A 47 -12.32 11.15 7.05
N VAL A 48 -12.65 11.37 5.78
CA VAL A 48 -12.99 10.27 4.86
C VAL A 48 -11.73 9.48 4.47
N PHE A 49 -10.58 10.15 4.41
CA PHE A 49 -9.29 9.59 4.05
C PHE A 49 -8.19 10.12 4.97
N CYS A 50 -7.14 9.32 5.16
CA CYS A 50 -6.01 9.72 5.99
C CYS A 50 -5.18 10.84 5.31
N PRO A 51 -5.02 12.01 5.94
CA PRO A 51 -4.17 13.09 5.44
C PRO A 51 -2.69 12.69 5.49
N THR A 52 -1.92 13.13 4.47
CA THR A 52 -0.51 12.71 4.28
C THR A 52 0.36 12.88 5.51
N GLY A 53 0.22 14.00 6.25
CA GLY A 53 1.03 14.28 7.43
C GLY A 53 0.80 13.35 8.62
N HIS A 54 -0.31 12.61 8.64
CA HIS A 54 -0.66 11.71 9.75
C HIS A 54 -0.61 10.23 9.36
N VAL A 55 -0.29 9.89 8.10
CA VAL A 55 -0.23 8.49 7.64
C VAL A 55 0.78 7.68 8.45
N ASP A 56 1.95 8.25 8.73
CA ASP A 56 3.01 7.55 9.47
C ASP A 56 2.60 7.28 10.92
N THR A 57 2.06 8.29 11.60
CA THR A 57 1.56 8.17 12.97
C THR A 57 0.40 7.19 13.09
N VAL A 58 -0.58 7.27 12.18
CA VAL A 58 -1.73 6.33 12.16
C VAL A 58 -1.25 4.90 11.90
N ALA A 59 -0.29 4.71 11.00
CA ALA A 59 0.28 3.38 10.74
C ALA A 59 1.02 2.82 11.96
N ALA A 60 1.78 3.64 12.68
CA ALA A 60 2.47 3.24 13.91
C ALA A 60 1.49 2.87 15.04
N VAL A 61 0.42 3.64 15.20
CA VAL A 61 -0.60 3.43 16.25
C VAL A 61 -1.50 2.24 15.98
N THR A 62 -1.93 2.06 14.73
CA THR A 62 -2.98 1.08 14.37
C THR A 62 -2.43 -0.18 13.72
N GLY A 63 -1.16 -0.19 13.31
CA GLY A 63 -0.55 -1.28 12.55
C GLY A 63 -1.09 -1.43 11.12
N VAL A 64 -1.95 -0.51 10.65
CA VAL A 64 -2.46 -0.53 9.28
C VAL A 64 -1.37 -0.06 8.32
N SER A 65 -1.15 -0.82 7.25
CA SER A 65 -0.14 -0.49 6.24
C SER A 65 -0.40 0.86 5.57
N ARG A 66 0.67 1.64 5.38
CA ARG A 66 0.64 2.96 4.71
C ARG A 66 0.04 2.87 3.30
N ASN A 67 0.28 1.75 2.62
CA ASN A 67 -0.21 1.47 1.27
C ASN A 67 -1.74 1.28 1.23
N ASP A 68 -2.34 0.77 2.32
CA ASP A 68 -3.78 0.66 2.45
C ASP A 68 -4.42 2.02 2.77
N LEU A 69 -3.78 2.84 3.62
CA LEU A 69 -4.28 4.17 3.98
C LEU A 69 -4.19 5.18 2.83
N ARG A 70 -3.07 5.17 2.10
CA ARG A 70 -2.81 6.06 0.96
C ARG A 70 -2.20 5.30 -0.23
N PRO A 71 -3.01 4.54 -0.98
CA PRO A 71 -2.57 3.86 -2.20
C PRO A 71 -2.12 4.83 -3.32
N ASP A 72 -2.50 6.11 -3.22
CA ASP A 72 -2.08 7.18 -4.14
C ASP A 72 -0.60 7.59 -3.96
N LEU A 73 -0.09 7.57 -2.72
CA LEU A 73 1.30 7.93 -2.42
C LEU A 73 2.19 6.70 -2.29
N PHE A 74 1.62 5.60 -1.81
CA PHE A 74 2.29 4.33 -1.63
C PHE A 74 1.51 3.25 -2.38
N PRO A 75 1.57 3.23 -3.72
CA PRO A 75 1.03 2.11 -4.46
C PRO A 75 1.70 0.84 -3.94
N ARG A 76 0.92 -0.15 -3.50
CA ARG A 76 1.48 -1.50 -3.32
C ARG A 76 2.08 -1.86 -4.68
N ALA A 77 3.32 -2.32 -4.70
CA ALA A 77 3.90 -2.99 -5.85
C ALA A 77 3.21 -4.35 -6.07
N ASP A 78 1.89 -4.37 -6.12
CA ASP A 78 1.01 -5.52 -6.33
C ASP A 78 1.03 -5.98 -7.80
N THR A 79 1.96 -5.48 -8.61
CA THR A 79 2.38 -6.08 -9.87
C THR A 79 3.60 -6.99 -9.73
N ALA A 80 4.30 -6.98 -8.59
CA ALA A 80 5.19 -8.06 -8.24
C ALA A 80 4.38 -9.03 -7.36
N GLN A 81 3.72 -10.00 -8.01
CA GLN A 81 3.39 -11.26 -7.34
C GLN A 81 4.62 -11.63 -6.49
N PRO A 82 4.47 -11.95 -5.19
CA PRO A 82 5.61 -12.44 -4.43
C PRO A 82 6.06 -13.72 -5.13
N MET A 83 7.10 -13.63 -5.95
CA MET A 83 7.77 -14.80 -6.48
C MET A 83 8.24 -15.54 -5.24
N THR A 84 7.68 -16.73 -5.01
CA THR A 84 8.20 -17.63 -3.99
C THR A 84 9.69 -17.84 -4.24
N ALA A 85 10.47 -18.17 -3.20
CA ALA A 85 11.90 -18.43 -3.38
C ALA A 85 12.15 -19.46 -4.50
N GLU A 86 11.26 -20.45 -4.63
CA GLU A 86 11.24 -21.41 -5.73
C GLU A 86 11.04 -20.74 -7.10
N GLN A 87 10.08 -19.83 -7.23
CA GLN A 87 9.84 -19.07 -8.46
C GLN A 87 11.00 -18.12 -8.80
N ALA A 88 11.66 -17.53 -7.79
CA ALA A 88 12.85 -16.70 -7.98
C ALA A 88 14.06 -17.49 -8.47
N VAL A 89 14.28 -18.67 -7.89
CA VAL A 89 15.31 -19.59 -8.36
C VAL A 89 14.98 -20.10 -9.76
N ALA A 90 13.71 -20.45 -10.04
CA ALA A 90 13.26 -20.88 -11.35
C ALA A 90 13.45 -19.78 -12.42
N ALA A 91 13.14 -18.52 -12.11
CA ALA A 91 13.37 -17.40 -13.02
C ALA A 91 14.86 -17.15 -13.29
N HIS A 92 15.72 -17.29 -12.27
CA HIS A 92 17.16 -17.17 -12.43
C HIS A 92 17.74 -18.31 -13.28
N LEU A 93 17.31 -19.55 -13.04
CA LEU A 93 17.70 -20.72 -13.84
C LEU A 93 17.19 -20.60 -15.29
N ALA A 94 15.94 -20.19 -15.49
CA ALA A 94 15.37 -19.97 -16.82
C ALA A 94 16.12 -18.88 -17.60
N ALA A 95 16.52 -17.79 -16.94
CA ALA A 95 17.36 -16.76 -17.55
C ALA A 95 18.75 -17.30 -17.94
N GLY A 96 19.34 -18.17 -17.12
CA GLY A 96 20.61 -18.84 -17.40
C GLY A 96 20.52 -19.83 -18.57
N GLU A 97 19.48 -20.65 -18.62
CA GLU A 97 19.23 -21.58 -19.74
C GLU A 97 18.97 -20.85 -21.06
N TYR A 98 18.20 -19.74 -21.02
CA TYR A 98 17.96 -18.92 -22.20
C TYR A 98 19.26 -18.30 -22.72
N PHE A 99 20.10 -17.75 -21.84
CA PHE A 99 21.41 -17.25 -22.23
C PHE A 99 22.30 -18.35 -22.80
N ALA A 100 22.32 -19.54 -22.19
CA ALA A 100 23.09 -20.67 -22.70
C ALA A 100 22.60 -21.16 -24.08
N ARG A 101 21.28 -21.10 -24.33
CA ARG A 101 20.67 -21.54 -25.59
C ARG A 101 20.77 -20.50 -26.72
N PHE A 102 20.66 -19.22 -26.41
CA PHE A 102 20.52 -18.15 -27.42
C PHE A 102 21.65 -17.10 -27.38
N GLY A 103 22.57 -17.17 -26.41
CA GLY A 103 23.70 -16.25 -26.28
C GLY A 103 23.32 -14.80 -25.95
N ARG A 104 22.07 -14.56 -25.51
CA ARG A 104 21.50 -13.23 -25.24
C ARG A 104 20.72 -13.27 -23.92
N CYS A 105 20.76 -12.19 -23.15
CA CYS A 105 19.92 -12.06 -21.97
C CYS A 105 18.46 -11.86 -22.38
N LEU A 106 17.54 -12.47 -21.63
CA LEU A 106 16.10 -12.32 -21.81
C LEU A 106 15.70 -10.86 -21.53
N SER A 107 15.40 -10.09 -22.57
CA SER A 107 14.82 -8.75 -22.41
C SER A 107 13.36 -8.87 -21.98
N LEU A 108 12.94 -8.02 -21.04
CA LEU A 108 11.63 -8.01 -20.36
C LEU A 108 10.40 -7.76 -21.25
N GLU A 109 10.55 -7.71 -22.58
CA GLU A 109 9.46 -7.30 -23.51
C GLU A 109 8.72 -8.46 -24.18
N GLU A 110 9.16 -9.72 -24.04
CA GLU A 110 8.54 -10.87 -24.74
C GLU A 110 7.73 -11.82 -23.82
N ALA A 111 7.20 -11.33 -22.70
CA ALA A 111 6.30 -12.10 -21.84
C ALA A 111 4.84 -11.64 -22.04
N HIS A 112 4.15 -12.20 -23.04
CA HIS A 112 2.69 -12.14 -23.16
C HIS A 112 2.13 -13.47 -23.68
#